data_AF-A0A177HJN9-F1
#
_entry.id   AF-A0A177HJN9-F1
#
_cell.length_a   1.000
_cell.length_b   1.000
_cell.length_c   1.000
_cell.angle_alpha   90.00
_cell.angle_beta   90.00
_cell.angle_gamma   90.00
#
_symmetry.space_group_name_H-M   'P 1'
#
loop_
_entity.id
_entity.type
_entity.pdbx_description
1 polymer ?
#
loop_
_entity_poly.entity_id
_entity_poly.type
_entity_poly.pdbx_seq_one_letter_code
_entity_poly.pdbx_strand_id
1 'polypeptide(L)'
;MEVGVRIMAERWNESTPAQVGSAYLVFAAVDADGKPRVVPPVIPETERDKRRYQEAQIRRTHRLARHRAIKELRDRRAAEGFED
;
A
#
# COMPACT_ATOMS: atom_id res chain seq x y z
N MET A 1 -0.07 -1.58 7.06
CA MET A 1 -1.11 -0.53 6.95
C MET A 1 -1.13 -0.02 5.52
N GLU A 2 -2.31 0.20 4.93
CA GLU A 2 -2.42 0.84 3.60
C GLU A 2 -3.01 2.24 3.77
N VAL A 3 -2.44 3.22 3.05
CA VAL A 3 -2.86 4.62 3.06
C VAL A 3 -3.28 5.02 1.65
N GLY A 4 -4.54 5.39 1.50
CA GLY A 4 -5.08 5.94 0.25
C GLY A 4 -4.81 7.43 0.17
N VAL A 5 -4.17 7.87 -0.91
CA VAL A 5 -3.81 9.27 -1.16
C VAL A 5 -4.64 9.81 -2.32
N ARG A 6 -5.19 11.01 -2.13
CA ARG A 6 -5.82 11.81 -3.18
C ARG A 6 -4.95 13.04 -3.41
N ILE A 7 -4.48 13.22 -4.64
CA ILE A 7 -3.63 14.35 -5.01
C ILE A 7 -4.52 15.41 -5.64
N MET A 8 -4.53 16.59 -5.02
CA MET A 8 -5.26 17.76 -5.49
C MET A 8 -4.25 18.80 -5.98
N ALA A 9 -4.56 19.46 -7.08
CA ALA A 9 -3.82 20.63 -7.55
C ALA A 9 -4.77 21.83 -7.59
N GLU A 10 -4.28 22.98 -7.13
CA GLU A 10 -4.99 24.25 -7.18
C GLU A 10 -4.09 25.26 -7.88
N ARG A 11 -4.66 25.99 -8.85
CA ARG A 11 -3.94 27.08 -9.51
C ARG A 11 -3.95 28.30 -8.61
N TRP A 12 -2.84 29.02 -8.56
CA TRP A 12 -2.68 30.16 -7.66
C TRP A 12 -3.68 31.32 -7.90
N ASN A 13 -4.23 31.41 -9.11
CA ASN A 13 -5.17 32.44 -9.53
C ASN A 13 -6.63 31.95 -9.63
N GLU A 14 -6.92 30.70 -9.25
CA GLU A 14 -8.26 30.09 -9.33
C GLU A 14 -8.57 29.34 -8.04
N SER A 15 -9.72 29.59 -7.40
CA SER A 15 -10.12 28.89 -6.17
C SER A 15 -10.89 27.59 -6.44
N THR A 16 -10.42 26.81 -7.42
CA THR A 16 -11.08 25.54 -7.82
C THR A 16 -10.06 24.39 -7.86
N PRO A 17 -9.83 23.69 -6.73
CA PRO A 17 -8.95 22.53 -6.70
C PRO A 17 -9.45 21.38 -7.57
N ALA A 18 -8.58 20.82 -8.40
CA ALA A 18 -8.86 19.65 -9.23
C ALA A 18 -8.08 18.43 -8.74
N GLN A 19 -8.70 17.24 -8.81
CA GLN A 19 -7.98 16.01 -8.52
C GLN A 19 -7.08 15.66 -9.70
N VAL A 20 -5.78 15.49 -9.45
CA VAL A 20 -4.77 15.19 -10.49
C VAL A 20 -4.20 13.78 -10.37
N GLY A 21 -4.48 13.07 -9.27
CA GLY A 21 -4.00 11.71 -9.10
C GLY A 21 -4.53 11.04 -7.85
N SER A 22 -4.25 9.75 -7.76
CA SER A 22 -4.46 8.94 -6.57
C SER A 22 -3.34 7.92 -6.43
N ALA A 23 -3.08 7.49 -5.21
CA ALA A 23 -2.08 6.46 -4.91
C ALA A 23 -2.50 5.63 -3.70
N TYR A 24 -1.94 4.42 -3.59
CA TYR A 24 -2.10 3.55 -2.44
C TYR A 24 -0.71 3.14 -1.95
N LEU A 25 -0.35 3.59 -0.76
CA LEU A 25 0.96 3.34 -0.16
C LEU A 25 0.84 2.32 0.97
N VAL A 26 1.89 1.53 1.18
CA VAL A 26 1.92 0.47 2.18
C VAL A 26 3.03 0.78 3.17
N PHE A 27 2.66 0.84 4.45
CA PHE A 27 3.57 1.12 5.55
C PHE A 27 3.64 -0.05 6.52
N ALA A 28 4.83 -0.31 7.04
CA ALA A 28 5.10 -1.17 8.17
C ALA A 28 5.48 -0.30 9.37
N ALA A 29 4.80 -0.49 10.50
CA ALA A 29 5.21 0.15 11.74
C ALA A 29 6.37 -0.63 12.35
N VAL A 30 7.37 0.07 12.84
CA VAL A 30 8.54 -0.50 13.50
C VAL A 30 8.71 0.10 14.90
N ASP A 31 9.34 -0.63 15.81
CA ASP A 31 9.77 -0.13 17.12
C ASP A 31 11.14 0.55 17.06
N ALA A 32 11.69 0.92 18.22
CA ALA A 32 12.98 1.61 18.33
C ALA A 32 14.17 0.75 17.83
N ASP A 33 14.02 -0.57 17.85
CA ASP A 33 15.03 -1.54 17.39
C ASP A 33 14.83 -1.90 15.90
N GLY A 34 13.88 -1.25 15.22
CA GLY A 34 13.55 -1.51 13.81
C GLY A 34 12.71 -2.77 13.59
N LYS A 35 12.20 -3.42 14.65
CA LYS A 35 11.39 -4.63 14.51
C LYS A 35 9.93 -4.28 14.22
N PRO A 36 9.21 -5.09 13.41
CA PRO A 36 7.80 -4.86 13.13
C PRO A 36 6.97 -4.84 14.42
N ARG A 37 6.14 -3.80 14.59
CA ARG A 37 5.18 -3.71 15.70
C ARG A 37 3.74 -3.87 15.20
N VAL A 38 2.89 -4.38 16.09
CA VAL A 38 1.45 -4.50 15.81
C VAL A 38 0.84 -3.10 15.66
N VAL A 39 0.00 -2.95 14.65
CA VAL A 39 -0.78 -1.73 14.39
C VAL A 39 -2.25 -2.06 14.68
N PRO A 40 -2.98 -1.21 15.42
CA PRO A 40 -4.41 -1.37 15.62
C PRO A 40 -5.16 -1.48 14.28
N PRO A 41 -6.21 -2.32 14.20
CA PRO A 41 -7.01 -2.44 12.99
C PRO A 41 -7.80 -1.16 12.72
N VAL A 42 -7.98 -0.83 11.44
CA VAL A 42 -8.88 0.25 11.02
C VAL A 42 -10.31 -0.30 11.03
N ILE A 43 -11.20 0.35 11.78
CA ILE A 43 -12.62 0.01 11.83
C ILE A 43 -13.37 0.98 10.90
N PRO A 44 -13.95 0.53 9.78
CA PRO A 44 -14.70 1.40 8.88
C PRO A 44 -16.05 1.77 9.49
N GLU A 45 -16.36 3.06 9.52
CA GLU A 45 -17.58 3.59 10.15
C GLU A 45 -18.68 3.84 9.12
N THR A 46 -18.33 4.48 8.00
CA THR A 46 -19.31 4.83 6.95
C THR A 46 -19.36 3.80 5.82
N GLU A 47 -20.43 3.79 5.02
CA GLU A 47 -20.52 2.94 3.82
C GLU A 47 -19.38 3.20 2.82
N ARG A 48 -18.93 4.46 2.73
CA ARG A 48 -17.77 4.83 1.93
C ARG A 48 -16.49 4.20 2.47
N ASP A 49 -16.32 4.14 3.78
CA ASP A 49 -15.15 3.51 4.41
C ASP A 49 -15.18 2.00 4.24
N LYS A 50 -16.35 1.38 4.42
CA LYS A 50 -16.54 -0.07 4.19
C LYS A 50 -16.16 -0.46 2.76
N ARG A 51 -16.62 0.31 1.77
CA ARG A 51 -16.23 0.10 0.36
C ARG A 51 -14.73 0.23 0.16
N ARG A 52 -14.12 1.32 0.64
CA ARG A 52 -12.65 1.53 0.54
C ARG A 52 -11.85 0.44 1.25
N TYR A 53 -12.35 -0.04 2.38
CA TYR A 53 -11.75 -1.11 3.16
C TYR A 53 -11.77 -2.43 2.40
N GLN A 54 -12.90 -2.79 1.79
CA GLN A 54 -13.02 -3.98 0.93
C GLN A 54 -12.08 -3.91 -0.28
N GLU A 55 -12.05 -2.78 -0.99
CA GLU A 55 -11.11 -2.57 -2.09
C GLU A 55 -9.63 -2.70 -1.64
N ALA A 56 -9.30 -2.22 -0.44
CA ALA A 56 -7.96 -2.36 0.13
C ALA A 56 -7.59 -3.82 0.43
N GLN A 57 -8.54 -4.66 0.86
CA GLN A 57 -8.30 -6.10 1.04
C GLN A 57 -7.95 -6.77 -0.29
N ILE A 58 -8.67 -6.44 -1.36
CA ILE A 58 -8.38 -6.96 -2.71
C ILE A 58 -6.95 -6.57 -3.14
N ARG A 59 -6.59 -5.29 -3.03
CA ARG A 59 -5.22 -4.81 -3.34
C ARG A 59 -4.16 -5.52 -2.51
N ARG A 60 -4.42 -5.75 -1.21
CA ARG A 60 -3.52 -6.48 -0.32
C ARG A 60 -3.27 -7.91 -0.83
N THR A 61 -4.32 -8.64 -1.21
CA THR A 61 -4.21 -10.00 -1.74
C THR A 61 -3.33 -10.03 -2.98
N HIS A 62 -3.57 -9.16 -3.96
CA HIS A 62 -2.75 -9.08 -5.17
C HIS A 62 -1.29 -8.72 -4.88
N ARG A 63 -1.05 -7.75 -3.97
CA ARG A 63 0.31 -7.36 -3.59
C ARG A 63 1.08 -8.51 -2.96
N LEU A 64 0.45 -9.28 -2.06
CA LEU A 64 1.08 -10.43 -1.40
C LEU A 64 1.36 -11.57 -2.37
N ALA A 65 0.42 -11.88 -3.27
CA ALA A 65 0.62 -12.88 -4.31
C ALA A 65 1.80 -12.50 -5.23
N ARG A 66 1.84 -11.25 -5.69
CA ARG A 66 2.95 -10.73 -6.50
C ARG A 66 4.28 -10.80 -5.75
N HIS A 67 4.31 -10.39 -4.48
CA HIS A 67 5.52 -10.44 -3.66
C HIS A 67 6.04 -11.88 -3.50
N ARG A 68 5.14 -12.84 -3.23
CA ARG A 68 5.50 -14.26 -3.12
C ARG A 68 6.13 -14.78 -4.41
N ALA A 69 5.47 -14.55 -5.56
CA ALA A 69 5.99 -15.01 -6.85
C ALA A 69 7.37 -14.43 -7.18
N ILE A 70 7.60 -13.14 -6.89
CA ILE A 70 8.91 -12.51 -7.06
C ILE A 70 9.95 -13.12 -6.12
N LYS A 71 9.59 -13.38 -4.85
CA LYS A 71 10.49 -14.00 -3.88
C LYS A 71 10.89 -15.41 -4.31
N GLU A 72 9.93 -16.24 -4.72
CA GLU A 72 10.17 -17.60 -5.20
C GLU A 72 11.10 -17.62 -6.43
N LEU A 73 10.91 -16.68 -7.37
CA LEU A 73 11.81 -16.52 -8.50
C LEU A 73 13.24 -16.18 -8.06
N ARG A 74 13.39 -15.24 -7.12
CA ARG A 74 14.70 -14.83 -6.59
C ARG A 74 15.40 -15.97 -5.85
N ASP A 75 14.67 -16.67 -4.98
CA ASP A 75 15.20 -17.82 -4.23
C ASP A 75 15.68 -18.93 -5.19
N ARG A 76 14.93 -19.20 -6.27
CA ARG A 76 15.31 -20.18 -7.29
C ARG A 76 16.59 -19.77 -8.03
N ARG A 77 16.67 -18.53 -8.50
CA ARG A 77 17.86 -18.03 -9.21
C ARG A 77 19.11 -18.08 -8.34
N ALA A 78 18.98 -17.74 -7.05
CA ALA A 78 20.07 -17.86 -6.09
C ALA A 78 20.51 -19.32 -5.91
N ALA A 79 19.57 -20.27 -5.82
CA ALA A 79 19.88 -21.71 -5.74
C ALA A 79 20.55 -22.26 -7.02
N GLU A 80 20.26 -21.66 -8.18
CA GLU A 80 20.86 -22.00 -9.47
C GLU A 80 22.23 -21.31 -9.69
N GLY A 81 22.74 -20.54 -8.72
CA GLY A 81 24.07 -19.91 -8.78
C GLY A 81 24.14 -18.63 -9.63
N PHE A 82 22.98 -18.06 -10.00
CA PHE A 82 22.94 -16.75 -10.63
C PHE A 82 22.87 -15.68 -9.53
N GLU A 83 24.04 -15.16 -9.13
CA GLU A 83 24.11 -13.91 -8.36
C GLU A 83 23.91 -12.72 -9.30
N ASP A 84 23.03 -11.79 -8.93
CA ASP A 84 22.78 -10.51 -9.61
C ASP A 84 23.53 -9.41 -8.86
#